data_AF-A0A1E3BAV6-F1
#
_entry.id   AF-A0A1E3BAV6-F1
#
_cell.length_a   1.000
_cell.length_b   1.000
_cell.length_c   1.000
_cell.angle_alpha   90.00
_cell.angle_beta   90.00
_cell.angle_gamma   90.00
#
_symmetry.space_group_name_H-M   'P 1'
#
loop_
_entity.id
_entity.type
_entity.pdbx_description
1 polymer ?
#
loop_
_entity_poly.entity_id
_entity_poly.type
_entity_poly.pdbx_seq_one_letter_code
_entity_poly.pdbx_strand_id
1 'polypeptide(L)'
;MTFPTSLPAEVLTEIFNSCDTLQQAIALGSACRRFHSLWLSISSLIIRRLGRAEIRAFDDALIAVRATAIAQKHLANGNLPPDLFPFHQLSPETNLASHDELLGVFGYEHLVKCFENIVWHDLFKGTVGLEDFDENPERWETWRVGFHASMYRLFLVGAALCRAYQEPFFPYDDDRPRDFLQTLKTAISEEQYFVKSAFDLNDIQYLLNYPAYNFGDHEGHQQIFGSLVEFLVRLSRARAHGHQLKEVPSLFESMGFTSPPGLDNEASTLFAELVQLLFAYYQLDRLYLKLVTYQKRNGECIRSRTRLREKVRWQPKKMTVIIPGVFYPDEFSMPRRIEDAGKLLSVRPADLSTKTAALSTDFPYENLDILLQCLHRASGQPNKYDDFFSTHEPHYEFIQFLCQRHLGLRFSEEAFDPMKEESHYSLWEGECNVFDQTTQDIQAAAEMFTSADTEYEPYFEEMECMI
;
A
#
# COMPACT_ATOMS: atom_id res chain seq x y z
N MET A 1 -50.79 -3.00 -18.28
CA MET A 1 -49.39 -2.97 -17.83
C MET A 1 -49.11 -4.29 -17.14
N THR A 2 -48.31 -5.16 -17.75
CA THR A 2 -47.84 -6.39 -17.12
C THR A 2 -46.88 -5.99 -15.99
N PHE A 3 -47.14 -6.45 -14.77
CA PHE A 3 -46.25 -6.17 -13.66
C PHE A 3 -44.90 -6.86 -13.93
N PRO A 4 -43.75 -6.21 -13.66
CA PRO A 4 -42.43 -6.81 -13.83
C PRO A 4 -42.28 -8.16 -13.09
N THR A 5 -43.11 -8.38 -12.06
CA THR A 5 -43.19 -9.60 -11.28
C THR A 5 -43.76 -10.80 -12.03
N SER A 6 -44.28 -10.65 -13.27
CA SER A 6 -44.80 -11.74 -14.10
C SER A 6 -43.87 -12.13 -15.27
N LEU A 7 -42.75 -11.42 -15.48
CA LEU A 7 -41.82 -11.68 -16.59
C LEU A 7 -41.02 -12.97 -16.35
N PRO A 8 -40.56 -13.70 -17.39
CA PRO A 8 -39.63 -14.82 -17.23
C PRO A 8 -38.28 -14.38 -16.64
N ALA A 9 -37.54 -15.31 -16.02
CA ALA A 9 -36.26 -15.00 -15.38
C ALA A 9 -35.21 -14.48 -16.39
N GLU A 10 -35.25 -15.01 -17.61
CA GLU A 10 -34.38 -14.65 -18.73
C GLU A 10 -34.57 -13.17 -19.13
N VAL A 11 -35.82 -12.71 -19.18
CA VAL A 11 -36.14 -11.30 -19.47
C VAL A 11 -35.65 -10.40 -18.35
N LEU A 12 -35.81 -10.82 -17.09
CA LEU A 12 -35.31 -10.07 -15.95
C LEU A 12 -33.77 -10.00 -15.93
N THR A 13 -33.08 -11.10 -16.29
CA THR A 13 -31.62 -11.12 -16.46
C THR A 13 -31.18 -10.14 -17.54
N GLU A 14 -31.91 -10.07 -18.65
CA GLU A 14 -31.58 -9.13 -19.73
C GLU A 14 -31.78 -7.67 -19.31
N ILE A 15 -32.79 -7.38 -18.48
CA ILE A 15 -32.96 -6.05 -17.88
C ILE A 15 -31.74 -5.70 -17.00
N PHE A 16 -31.23 -6.66 -16.20
CA PHE A 16 -30.01 -6.45 -15.43
C PHE A 16 -28.76 -6.26 -16.32
N ASN A 17 -28.65 -7.00 -17.42
CA ASN A 17 -27.58 -6.81 -18.42
C ASN A 17 -27.66 -5.45 -19.12
N SER A 18 -28.85 -4.84 -19.13
CA SER A 18 -29.08 -3.51 -19.69
C SER A 18 -28.77 -2.37 -18.70
N CYS A 19 -28.39 -2.66 -17.45
CA CYS A 19 -27.88 -1.63 -16.56
C CYS A 19 -26.51 -1.15 -17.02
N ASP A 20 -26.27 0.16 -16.95
CA ASP A 20 -25.00 0.80 -17.34
C ASP A 20 -24.09 1.06 -16.14
N THR A 21 -24.65 1.12 -14.92
CA THR A 21 -23.89 1.38 -13.69
C THR A 21 -24.20 0.35 -12.61
N LEU A 22 -23.23 0.14 -11.72
CA LEU A 22 -23.42 -0.72 -10.54
C LEU A 22 -24.57 -0.21 -9.67
N GLN A 23 -24.72 1.11 -9.54
CA GLN A 23 -25.79 1.71 -8.74
C GLN A 23 -27.19 1.39 -9.31
N GLN A 24 -27.35 1.41 -10.63
CA GLN A 24 -28.60 1.00 -11.28
C GLN A 24 -28.89 -0.48 -11.03
N ALA A 25 -27.89 -1.34 -11.20
CA ALA A 25 -28.04 -2.78 -11.00
C ALA A 25 -28.40 -3.12 -9.54
N ILE A 26 -27.75 -2.48 -8.57
CA ILE A 26 -28.06 -2.63 -7.14
C ILE A 26 -29.48 -2.13 -6.84
N ALA A 27 -29.84 -0.93 -7.31
CA ALA A 27 -31.18 -0.36 -7.09
C ALA A 27 -32.28 -1.27 -7.68
N LEU A 28 -32.03 -1.84 -8.86
CA LEU A 28 -32.92 -2.80 -9.50
C LEU A 28 -33.04 -4.10 -8.68
N GLY A 29 -31.93 -4.65 -8.20
CA GLY A 29 -31.89 -5.80 -7.30
C GLY A 29 -32.61 -5.56 -5.97
N SER A 30 -32.64 -4.33 -5.49
CA SER A 30 -33.34 -3.93 -4.27
C SER A 30 -34.82 -3.59 -4.48
N ALA A 31 -35.32 -3.57 -5.71
CA ALA A 31 -36.67 -3.06 -6.00
C ALA A 31 -37.80 -3.98 -5.48
N CYS A 32 -37.66 -5.31 -5.58
CA CYS A 32 -38.63 -6.25 -5.03
C CYS A 32 -38.01 -7.64 -4.78
N ARG A 33 -38.72 -8.51 -4.03
CA ARG A 33 -38.23 -9.86 -3.69
C ARG A 33 -37.81 -10.71 -4.89
N ARG A 34 -38.53 -10.60 -6.01
CA ARG A 34 -38.22 -11.38 -7.23
C ARG A 34 -36.92 -10.91 -7.88
N PHE A 35 -36.74 -9.59 -8.02
CA PHE A 35 -35.48 -9.02 -8.50
C PHE A 35 -34.33 -9.31 -7.55
N HIS A 36 -34.56 -9.26 -6.25
CA HIS A 36 -33.55 -9.58 -5.25
C HIS A 36 -33.11 -11.05 -5.32
N SER A 37 -34.07 -11.98 -5.43
CA SER A 37 -33.76 -13.41 -5.57
C SER A 37 -32.98 -13.70 -6.84
N LEU A 38 -33.32 -13.04 -7.96
CA LEU A 38 -32.57 -13.18 -9.20
C LEU A 38 -31.20 -12.53 -9.09
N TRP A 39 -31.12 -11.33 -8.52
CA TRP A 39 -29.87 -10.62 -8.26
C TRP A 39 -28.87 -11.51 -7.54
N LEU A 40 -29.28 -12.21 -6.48
CA LEU A 40 -28.39 -13.14 -5.76
C LEU A 40 -27.81 -14.25 -6.64
N SER A 41 -28.48 -14.65 -7.73
CA SER A 41 -27.99 -15.69 -8.64
C SER A 41 -27.18 -15.17 -9.83
N ILE A 42 -27.31 -13.89 -10.21
CA ILE A 42 -26.62 -13.32 -11.39
C ILE A 42 -25.70 -12.13 -11.08
N SER A 43 -25.70 -11.63 -9.84
CA SER A 43 -24.98 -10.42 -9.43
C SER A 43 -23.50 -10.50 -9.74
N SER A 44 -22.85 -11.65 -9.57
CA SER A 44 -21.42 -11.82 -9.80
C SER A 44 -20.96 -11.39 -11.19
N LEU A 45 -21.67 -11.83 -12.23
CA LEU A 45 -21.34 -11.52 -13.62
C LEU A 45 -21.59 -10.04 -13.93
N ILE A 46 -22.72 -9.52 -13.43
CA ILE A 46 -23.09 -8.11 -13.63
C ILE A 46 -22.10 -7.20 -12.91
N ILE A 47 -21.78 -7.52 -11.66
CA ILE A 47 -20.83 -6.78 -10.82
C ILE A 47 -19.46 -6.77 -11.47
N ARG A 48 -18.97 -7.92 -11.93
CA ARG A 48 -17.66 -8.00 -12.58
C ARG A 48 -17.63 -7.16 -13.87
N ARG A 49 -18.68 -7.24 -14.68
CA ARG A 49 -18.78 -6.47 -15.94
C ARG A 49 -18.85 -4.97 -15.67
N LEU A 50 -19.80 -4.53 -14.84
CA LEU A 50 -20.04 -3.12 -14.56
C LEU A 50 -18.95 -2.51 -13.68
N GLY A 51 -18.45 -3.27 -12.70
CA GLY A 51 -17.35 -2.84 -11.85
C GLY A 51 -16.09 -2.55 -12.65
N ARG A 52 -15.69 -3.45 -13.56
CA ARG A 52 -14.54 -3.21 -14.45
C ARG A 52 -14.75 -2.06 -15.43
N ALA A 53 -16.01 -1.73 -15.76
CA ALA A 53 -16.33 -0.61 -16.64
C ALA A 53 -16.37 0.75 -15.91
N GLU A 54 -16.81 0.75 -14.64
CA GLU A 54 -17.05 1.97 -13.86
C GLU A 54 -15.89 2.35 -12.92
N ILE A 55 -15.13 1.35 -12.44
CA ILE A 55 -14.12 1.51 -11.39
C ILE A 55 -12.76 1.08 -11.94
N ARG A 56 -11.80 2.00 -11.89
CA ARG A 56 -10.42 1.74 -12.30
C ARG A 56 -9.83 0.63 -11.45
N ALA A 57 -9.21 -0.34 -12.11
CA ALA A 57 -8.58 -1.48 -11.43
C ALA A 57 -9.52 -2.18 -10.42
N PHE A 58 -10.81 -2.33 -10.76
CA PHE A 58 -11.84 -2.91 -9.89
C PHE A 58 -11.43 -4.23 -9.21
N ASP A 59 -10.77 -5.13 -9.94
CA ASP A 59 -10.34 -6.41 -9.39
C ASP A 59 -9.27 -6.25 -8.29
N ASP A 60 -8.29 -5.36 -8.50
CA ASP A 60 -7.27 -5.03 -7.49
C ASP A 60 -7.94 -4.37 -6.27
N ALA A 61 -8.91 -3.47 -6.47
CA ALA A 61 -9.68 -2.84 -5.40
C ALA A 61 -10.42 -3.88 -4.54
N LEU A 62 -11.08 -4.85 -5.18
CA LEU A 62 -11.82 -5.91 -4.48
C LEU A 62 -10.87 -6.83 -3.69
N ILE A 63 -9.73 -7.19 -4.28
CA ILE A 63 -8.67 -7.96 -3.59
C ILE A 63 -8.19 -7.22 -2.34
N ALA A 64 -7.93 -5.92 -2.46
CA ALA A 64 -7.45 -5.08 -1.36
C ALA A 64 -8.50 -4.95 -0.24
N VAL A 65 -9.77 -4.73 -0.59
CA VAL A 65 -10.88 -4.69 0.39
C VAL A 65 -10.97 -6.00 1.17
N ARG A 66 -10.88 -7.14 0.48
CA ARG A 66 -10.90 -8.46 1.12
C ARG A 66 -9.72 -8.67 2.06
N ALA A 67 -8.52 -8.33 1.62
CA ALA A 67 -7.31 -8.45 2.42
C ALA A 67 -7.39 -7.61 3.69
N THR A 68 -7.77 -6.34 3.56
CA THR A 68 -7.96 -5.44 4.71
C THR A 68 -9.04 -5.95 5.66
N ALA A 69 -10.17 -6.43 5.15
CA ALA A 69 -11.24 -6.98 5.99
C ALA A 69 -10.77 -8.21 6.80
N ILE A 70 -9.95 -9.08 6.21
CA ILE A 70 -9.35 -10.22 6.92
C ILE A 70 -8.45 -9.72 8.06
N ALA A 71 -7.46 -8.89 7.75
CA ALA A 71 -6.50 -8.39 8.74
C ALA A 71 -7.21 -7.61 9.86
N GLN A 72 -8.10 -6.67 9.51
CA GLN A 72 -8.87 -5.87 10.46
C GLN A 72 -9.73 -6.75 11.37
N LYS A 73 -10.41 -7.76 10.83
CA LYS A 73 -11.23 -8.67 11.63
C LYS A 73 -10.39 -9.46 12.64
N HIS A 74 -9.20 -9.91 12.26
CA HIS A 74 -8.31 -10.63 13.17
C HIS A 74 -7.83 -9.73 14.29
N LEU A 75 -7.30 -8.55 13.95
CA LEU A 75 -6.82 -7.57 14.93
C LEU A 75 -7.92 -7.11 15.89
N ALA A 76 -9.12 -6.80 15.37
CA ALA A 76 -10.26 -6.42 16.20
C ALA A 76 -10.73 -7.53 17.15
N ASN A 77 -10.42 -8.79 16.85
CA ASN A 77 -10.67 -9.92 17.75
C ASN A 77 -9.49 -10.24 18.67
N GLY A 78 -8.44 -9.43 18.67
CA GLY A 78 -7.26 -9.66 19.49
C GLY A 78 -6.38 -10.81 19.00
N ASN A 79 -6.39 -11.09 17.70
CA ASN A 79 -5.54 -12.11 17.09
C ASN A 79 -4.67 -11.49 15.99
N LEU A 80 -3.52 -12.08 15.73
CA LEU A 80 -2.78 -11.79 14.50
C LEU A 80 -3.57 -12.27 13.27
N PRO A 81 -3.38 -11.61 12.11
CA PRO A 81 -3.82 -12.17 10.83
C PRO A 81 -3.29 -13.61 10.63
N PRO A 82 -3.92 -14.40 9.74
CA PRO A 82 -3.49 -15.77 9.46
C PRO A 82 -2.02 -15.83 9.05
N ASP A 83 -1.29 -16.82 9.57
CA ASP A 83 0.13 -17.06 9.27
C ASP A 83 0.39 -17.24 7.77
N LEU A 84 -0.35 -18.17 7.17
CA LEU A 84 -0.50 -18.22 5.72
C LEU A 84 -1.68 -17.36 5.30
N PHE A 85 -1.39 -16.17 4.77
CA PHE A 85 -2.43 -15.27 4.29
C PHE A 85 -3.23 -15.93 3.15
N PRO A 86 -4.59 -15.90 3.18
CA PRO A 86 -5.41 -16.71 2.30
C PRO A 86 -5.58 -16.08 0.90
N PHE A 87 -4.49 -15.88 0.16
CA PHE A 87 -4.49 -15.25 -1.17
C PHE A 87 -5.43 -15.91 -2.19
N HIS A 88 -5.64 -17.22 -2.09
CA HIS A 88 -6.58 -17.97 -2.93
C HIS A 88 -8.04 -17.49 -2.77
N GLN A 89 -8.37 -16.86 -1.64
CA GLN A 89 -9.71 -16.37 -1.36
C GLN A 89 -9.95 -14.93 -1.82
N LEU A 90 -8.89 -14.20 -2.20
CA LEU A 90 -9.01 -12.79 -2.53
C LEU A 90 -9.53 -12.57 -3.95
N SER A 91 -9.22 -13.48 -4.87
CA SER A 91 -9.50 -13.30 -6.29
C SER A 91 -11.01 -13.20 -6.58
N PRO A 92 -11.45 -12.26 -7.44
CA PRO A 92 -12.82 -12.22 -7.95
C PRO A 92 -13.21 -13.48 -8.74
N GLU A 93 -12.23 -14.27 -9.20
CA GLU A 93 -12.47 -15.48 -9.98
C GLU A 93 -12.86 -16.67 -9.11
N THR A 94 -12.34 -16.71 -7.89
CA THR A 94 -12.61 -17.79 -6.93
C THR A 94 -13.77 -17.46 -6.02
N ASN A 95 -13.93 -16.18 -5.63
CA ASN A 95 -14.98 -15.73 -4.73
C ASN A 95 -15.81 -14.58 -5.29
N LEU A 96 -17.12 -14.75 -5.23
CA LEU A 96 -18.09 -13.78 -5.72
C LEU A 96 -18.13 -12.53 -4.83
N ALA A 97 -18.22 -11.36 -5.46
CA ALA A 97 -18.31 -10.09 -4.75
C ALA A 97 -19.64 -10.00 -3.97
N SER A 98 -19.57 -9.78 -2.67
CA SER A 98 -20.72 -9.48 -1.82
C SER A 98 -21.11 -8.00 -1.88
N HIS A 99 -22.29 -7.66 -1.37
CA HIS A 99 -22.73 -6.26 -1.31
C HIS A 99 -21.82 -5.39 -0.44
N ASP A 100 -21.39 -5.91 0.72
CA ASP A 100 -20.52 -5.19 1.64
C ASP A 100 -19.13 -4.96 1.05
N GLU A 101 -18.62 -5.94 0.29
CA GLU A 101 -17.37 -5.79 -0.47
C GLU A 101 -17.48 -4.66 -1.50
N LEU A 102 -18.62 -4.52 -2.18
CA LEU A 102 -18.83 -3.42 -3.13
C LEU A 102 -18.86 -2.05 -2.47
N LEU A 103 -19.49 -1.94 -1.28
CA LEU A 103 -19.43 -0.71 -0.50
C LEU A 103 -17.99 -0.36 -0.13
N GLY A 104 -17.19 -1.38 0.23
CA GLY A 104 -15.74 -1.23 0.43
C GLY A 104 -15.03 -0.75 -0.83
N VAL A 105 -15.31 -1.34 -2.00
CA VAL A 105 -14.70 -0.95 -3.28
C VAL A 105 -15.04 0.50 -3.65
N PHE A 106 -16.30 0.93 -3.48
CA PHE A 106 -16.67 2.34 -3.67
C PHE A 106 -15.96 3.28 -2.69
N GLY A 107 -15.71 2.82 -1.45
CA GLY A 107 -14.93 3.56 -0.47
C GLY A 107 -13.47 3.70 -0.89
N TYR A 108 -12.86 2.62 -1.36
CA TYR A 108 -11.48 2.57 -1.86
C TYR A 108 -11.30 3.46 -3.09
N GLU A 109 -12.20 3.35 -4.06
CA GLU A 109 -12.20 4.20 -5.27
C GLU A 109 -12.34 5.68 -4.94
N HIS A 110 -13.20 6.03 -3.97
CA HIS A 110 -13.33 7.41 -3.53
C HIS A 110 -12.07 7.91 -2.81
N LEU A 111 -11.43 7.06 -1.99
CA LEU A 111 -10.19 7.39 -1.30
C LEU A 111 -9.05 7.62 -2.28
N VAL A 112 -8.86 6.70 -3.23
CA VAL A 112 -7.79 6.79 -4.22
C VAL A 112 -8.00 7.98 -5.15
N LYS A 113 -9.25 8.33 -5.53
CA LYS A 113 -9.54 9.59 -6.22
C LYS A 113 -9.16 10.83 -5.40
N CYS A 114 -9.35 10.80 -4.09
CA CYS A 114 -8.90 11.89 -3.21
C CYS A 114 -7.37 12.00 -3.21
N PHE A 115 -6.66 10.87 -3.14
CA PHE A 115 -5.21 10.83 -3.23
C PHE A 115 -4.70 11.32 -4.58
N GLU A 116 -5.26 10.79 -5.67
CA GLU A 116 -4.98 11.21 -7.05
C GLU A 116 -5.13 12.74 -7.20
N ASN A 117 -6.22 13.32 -6.69
CA ASN A 117 -6.46 14.77 -6.78
C ASN A 117 -5.45 15.60 -5.96
N ILE A 118 -4.99 15.11 -4.81
CA ILE A 118 -3.95 15.80 -4.02
C ILE A 118 -2.63 15.72 -4.75
N VAL A 119 -2.21 14.52 -5.17
CA VAL A 119 -0.99 14.28 -5.93
C VAL A 119 -0.99 15.12 -7.21
N TRP A 120 -2.12 15.20 -7.91
CA TRP A 120 -2.29 16.05 -9.09
C TRP A 120 -2.01 17.52 -8.81
N HIS A 121 -2.58 18.07 -7.73
CA HIS A 121 -2.39 19.48 -7.40
C HIS A 121 -1.02 19.80 -6.80
N ASP A 122 -0.43 18.88 -6.05
CA ASP A 122 0.89 19.04 -5.44
C ASP A 122 2.01 18.89 -6.50
N LEU A 123 1.87 17.96 -7.45
CA LEU A 123 2.92 17.66 -8.45
C LEU A 123 2.83 18.48 -9.74
N PHE A 124 1.63 18.81 -10.24
CA PHE A 124 1.46 19.30 -11.63
C PHE A 124 0.96 20.74 -11.75
N LYS A 125 0.55 21.40 -10.65
CA LYS A 125 -0.03 22.76 -10.72
C LYS A 125 1.03 23.88 -10.65
N GLY A 126 2.27 23.56 -10.30
CA GLY A 126 3.38 24.51 -10.17
C GLY A 126 4.46 24.37 -11.25
N THR A 127 4.35 23.36 -12.10
CA THR A 127 5.38 22.79 -12.96
C THR A 127 4.93 22.84 -14.42
N VAL A 128 5.89 23.08 -15.31
CA VAL A 128 5.65 23.54 -16.69
C VAL A 128 5.17 22.38 -17.58
N GLY A 129 4.19 22.62 -18.46
CA GLY A 129 3.94 21.76 -19.63
C GLY A 129 2.72 20.82 -19.61
N LEU A 130 1.62 21.17 -18.94
CA LEU A 130 0.35 20.42 -19.05
C LEU A 130 -0.26 20.40 -20.47
N GLU A 131 0.28 21.17 -21.42
CA GLU A 131 -0.20 21.24 -22.80
C GLU A 131 -0.09 19.87 -23.52
N ASP A 132 0.94 19.06 -23.23
CA ASP A 132 1.10 17.72 -23.83
C ASP A 132 0.09 16.67 -23.32
N PHE A 133 -0.51 16.88 -22.15
CA PHE A 133 -1.44 15.93 -21.52
C PHE A 133 -2.88 16.09 -21.99
N ASP A 134 -3.28 17.31 -22.36
CA ASP A 134 -4.57 17.54 -23.04
C ASP A 134 -4.58 16.95 -24.46
N GLU A 135 -3.41 16.71 -25.05
CA GLU A 135 -3.26 16.13 -26.40
C GLU A 135 -3.46 14.60 -26.44
N ASN A 136 -3.36 13.87 -25.32
CA ASN A 136 -3.50 12.41 -25.29
C ASN A 136 -4.29 11.85 -24.09
N PRO A 137 -5.64 11.89 -24.13
CA PRO A 137 -6.50 11.41 -23.04
C PRO A 137 -6.39 9.91 -22.76
N GLU A 138 -6.02 9.09 -23.75
CA GLU A 138 -5.90 7.63 -23.60
C GLU A 138 -4.69 7.24 -22.75
N ARG A 139 -3.56 7.93 -22.94
CA ARG A 139 -2.35 7.75 -22.11
C ARG A 139 -2.62 8.15 -20.66
N TRP A 140 -3.33 9.25 -20.47
CA TRP A 140 -3.70 9.71 -19.14
C TRP A 140 -4.57 8.68 -18.41
N GLU A 141 -5.59 8.14 -19.08
CA GLU A 141 -6.42 7.10 -18.47
C GLU A 141 -5.61 5.84 -18.13
N THR A 142 -4.64 5.46 -18.98
CA THR A 142 -3.74 4.34 -18.71
C THR A 142 -2.92 4.56 -17.44
N TRP A 143 -2.34 5.75 -17.26
CA TRP A 143 -1.63 6.08 -16.01
C TRP A 143 -2.56 6.03 -14.80
N ARG A 144 -3.76 6.63 -14.88
CA ARG A 144 -4.71 6.64 -13.76
C ARG A 144 -5.10 5.23 -13.35
N VAL A 145 -5.33 4.34 -14.31
CA VAL A 145 -5.60 2.92 -14.03
C VAL A 145 -4.41 2.27 -13.32
N GLY A 146 -3.17 2.52 -13.79
CA GLY A 146 -1.94 2.02 -13.15
C GLY A 146 -1.72 2.55 -11.73
N PHE A 147 -1.96 3.84 -11.52
CA PHE A 147 -1.90 4.49 -10.20
C PHE A 147 -2.93 3.89 -9.25
N HIS A 148 -4.19 3.76 -9.68
CA HIS A 148 -5.24 3.15 -8.85
C HIS A 148 -4.91 1.70 -8.50
N ALA A 149 -4.51 0.89 -9.49
CA ALA A 149 -4.09 -0.49 -9.26
C ALA A 149 -2.97 -0.59 -8.22
N SER A 150 -1.99 0.32 -8.32
CA SER A 150 -0.84 0.38 -7.41
C SER A 150 -1.25 0.75 -5.98
N MET A 151 -2.12 1.74 -5.81
CA MET A 151 -2.65 2.10 -4.48
C MET A 151 -3.40 0.93 -3.84
N TYR A 152 -4.22 0.21 -4.59
CA TYR A 152 -4.91 -0.98 -4.08
C TYR A 152 -3.94 -2.10 -3.72
N ARG A 153 -2.90 -2.33 -4.52
CA ARG A 153 -1.86 -3.32 -4.22
C ARG A 153 -1.06 -2.94 -2.98
N LEU A 154 -0.80 -1.66 -2.73
CA LEU A 154 -0.17 -1.21 -1.49
C LEU A 154 -1.07 -1.51 -0.28
N PHE A 155 -2.37 -1.27 -0.37
CA PHE A 155 -3.29 -1.65 0.71
C PHE A 155 -3.32 -3.17 0.93
N LEU A 156 -3.26 -3.96 -0.15
CA LEU A 156 -3.10 -5.42 -0.06
C LEU A 156 -1.80 -5.81 0.65
N VAL A 157 -0.66 -5.22 0.26
CA VAL A 157 0.66 -5.48 0.86
C VAL A 157 0.61 -5.18 2.36
N GLY A 158 0.09 -4.00 2.73
CA GLY A 158 -0.05 -3.61 4.13
C GLY A 158 -0.89 -4.60 4.93
N ALA A 159 -2.03 -5.03 4.39
CA ALA A 159 -2.90 -6.01 5.04
C ALA A 159 -2.27 -7.41 5.13
N ALA A 160 -1.59 -7.86 4.08
CA ALA A 160 -0.99 -9.19 3.99
C ALA A 160 0.23 -9.34 4.91
N LEU A 161 1.09 -8.32 4.98
CA LEU A 161 2.29 -8.32 5.83
C LEU A 161 2.02 -7.87 7.26
N CYS A 162 0.79 -7.45 7.57
CA CYS A 162 0.41 -6.97 8.89
C CYS A 162 0.81 -7.93 10.02
N ARG A 163 0.66 -9.25 9.82
CA ARG A 163 1.11 -10.25 10.81
C ARG A 163 2.62 -10.14 11.07
N ALA A 164 3.43 -10.22 10.02
CA ALA A 164 4.88 -10.29 10.13
C ALA A 164 5.46 -9.12 10.94
N TYR A 165 4.87 -7.92 10.79
CA TYR A 165 5.28 -6.75 11.55
C TYR A 165 4.60 -6.65 12.93
N GLN A 166 3.36 -7.11 13.12
CA GLN A 166 2.68 -7.03 14.41
C GLN A 166 3.05 -8.17 15.39
N GLU A 167 3.68 -9.22 14.89
CA GLU A 167 3.96 -10.45 15.67
C GLU A 167 4.80 -10.25 16.94
N PRO A 168 5.89 -9.43 16.96
CA PRO A 168 6.67 -9.21 18.17
C PRO A 168 5.88 -8.58 19.32
N PHE A 169 4.77 -7.89 19.01
CA PHE A 169 3.94 -7.20 19.99
C PHE A 169 2.83 -8.10 20.54
N PHE A 170 2.49 -9.17 19.83
CA PHE A 170 1.48 -10.11 20.26
C PHE A 170 1.90 -10.77 21.57
N PRO A 171 1.03 -10.88 22.60
CA PRO A 171 1.41 -11.43 23.90
C PRO A 171 1.61 -12.96 23.80
N TYR A 172 2.81 -13.37 23.43
CA TYR A 172 3.31 -14.72 23.68
C TYR A 172 3.82 -14.83 25.12
N ASP A 173 3.86 -16.05 25.65
CA ASP A 173 4.46 -16.40 26.95
C ASP A 173 6.00 -16.51 26.83
N ASP A 174 6.62 -15.53 26.15
CA ASP A 174 7.96 -15.59 25.55
C ASP A 174 9.02 -14.74 26.25
N ASP A 175 10.27 -14.89 25.78
CA ASP A 175 11.52 -14.19 26.16
C ASP A 175 11.51 -12.65 25.95
N ARG A 176 10.33 -12.01 25.91
CA ARG A 176 10.20 -10.56 25.75
C ARG A 176 10.89 -9.83 26.92
N PRO A 177 11.68 -8.78 26.66
CA PRO A 177 12.25 -7.95 27.70
C PRO A 177 11.18 -7.35 28.65
N ARG A 178 11.47 -7.27 29.95
CA ARG A 178 10.50 -6.77 30.96
C ARG A 178 10.03 -5.34 30.70
N ASP A 179 10.91 -4.49 30.17
CA ASP A 179 10.66 -3.08 29.86
C ASP A 179 10.65 -2.84 28.35
N PHE A 180 10.14 -3.81 27.58
CA PHE A 180 10.19 -3.80 26.12
C PHE A 180 9.66 -2.48 25.52
N LEU A 181 10.52 -1.83 24.72
CA LEU A 181 10.28 -0.53 24.07
C LEU A 181 9.99 0.64 25.01
N GLN A 182 10.27 0.53 26.30
CA GLN A 182 9.98 1.62 27.23
C GLN A 182 10.75 2.90 26.87
N THR A 183 12.01 2.76 26.44
CA THR A 183 12.85 3.88 25.99
C THR A 183 12.27 4.55 24.74
N LEU A 184 11.83 3.77 23.75
CA LEU A 184 11.19 4.28 22.54
C LEU A 184 9.88 5.00 22.87
N LYS A 185 9.03 4.41 23.73
CA LYS A 185 7.76 5.02 24.16
C LYS A 185 8.00 6.36 24.85
N THR A 186 9.02 6.45 25.71
CA THR A 186 9.43 7.71 26.33
C THR A 186 9.94 8.72 25.30
N ALA A 187 10.76 8.31 24.34
CA ALA A 187 11.24 9.22 23.28
C ALA A 187 10.08 9.78 22.42
N ILE A 188 9.14 8.91 22.03
CA ILE A 188 7.92 9.30 21.31
C ILE A 188 7.05 10.23 22.17
N SER A 189 6.89 9.92 23.46
CA SER A 189 6.13 10.75 24.40
C SER A 189 6.76 12.11 24.64
N GLU A 190 8.08 12.25 24.53
CA GLU A 190 8.81 13.50 24.67
C GLU A 190 8.90 14.31 23.37
N GLU A 191 8.41 13.79 22.24
CA GLU A 191 8.60 14.34 20.89
C GLU A 191 10.08 14.39 20.46
N GLN A 192 10.91 13.52 21.04
CA GLN A 192 12.30 13.31 20.65
C GLN A 192 12.35 12.21 19.58
N TYR A 193 11.80 12.52 18.41
CA TYR A 193 11.87 11.62 17.27
C TYR A 193 13.34 11.43 16.85
N PHE A 194 13.70 10.21 16.45
CA PHE A 194 15.02 9.87 15.87
C PHE A 194 16.23 9.83 16.84
N VAL A 195 16.00 9.47 18.10
CA VAL A 195 17.10 9.29 19.05
C VAL A 195 17.82 7.96 18.78
N LYS A 196 19.15 7.98 18.55
CA LYS A 196 19.96 6.76 18.37
C LYS A 196 19.89 5.79 19.56
N SER A 197 19.63 6.31 20.76
CA SER A 197 19.39 5.54 21.98
C SER A 197 17.90 5.24 22.22
N ALA A 198 17.07 5.19 21.17
CA ALA A 198 15.64 4.88 21.32
C ALA A 198 15.37 3.42 21.70
N PHE A 199 16.34 2.52 21.52
CA PHE A 199 16.23 1.12 21.89
C PHE A 199 17.32 0.72 22.88
N ASP A 200 16.95 -0.16 23.80
CA ASP A 200 17.91 -0.90 24.59
C ASP A 200 18.45 -2.09 23.78
N LEU A 201 19.65 -2.58 24.10
CA LEU A 201 20.26 -3.72 23.38
C LEU A 201 19.35 -4.96 23.39
N ASN A 202 18.65 -5.19 24.50
CA ASN A 202 17.71 -6.32 24.64
C ASN A 202 16.49 -6.17 23.72
N ASP A 203 16.01 -4.94 23.49
CA ASP A 203 14.89 -4.68 22.57
C ASP A 203 15.29 -5.02 21.13
N ILE A 204 16.50 -4.57 20.73
CA ILE A 204 17.06 -4.87 19.40
C ILE A 204 17.20 -6.39 19.25
N GLN A 205 17.91 -7.06 20.15
CA GLN A 205 18.13 -8.51 20.08
C GLN A 205 16.81 -9.30 20.01
N TYR A 206 15.79 -8.88 20.76
CA TYR A 206 14.48 -9.49 20.70
C TYR A 206 13.82 -9.29 19.32
N LEU A 207 13.80 -8.07 18.80
CA LEU A 207 13.21 -7.75 17.49
C LEU A 207 13.93 -8.50 16.34
N LEU A 208 15.26 -8.64 16.40
CA LEU A 208 16.05 -9.32 15.37
C LEU A 208 15.79 -10.83 15.26
N ASN A 209 15.06 -11.43 16.22
CA ASN A 209 14.57 -12.80 16.09
C ASN A 209 13.43 -12.95 15.08
N TYR A 210 12.85 -11.83 14.63
CA TYR A 210 11.74 -11.81 13.69
C TYR A 210 12.23 -11.37 12.30
N PRO A 211 11.98 -12.15 11.22
CA PRO A 211 12.51 -11.85 9.89
C PRO A 211 12.12 -10.47 9.33
N ALA A 212 10.97 -9.93 9.72
CA ALA A 212 10.51 -8.60 9.29
C ALA A 212 11.36 -7.44 9.83
N TYR A 213 12.16 -7.70 10.88
CA TYR A 213 13.01 -6.73 11.57
C TYR A 213 14.51 -7.06 11.42
N ASN A 214 14.82 -8.25 10.87
CA ASN A 214 16.16 -8.68 10.57
C ASN A 214 16.42 -8.54 9.06
N PHE A 215 16.98 -7.41 8.66
CA PHE A 215 17.14 -7.06 7.25
C PHE A 215 18.20 -7.92 6.54
N GLY A 216 19.08 -8.58 7.31
CA GLY A 216 20.04 -9.55 6.78
C GLY A 216 19.51 -10.98 6.65
N ASP A 217 18.30 -11.28 7.12
CA ASP A 217 17.73 -12.65 7.12
C ASP A 217 17.04 -13.02 5.80
N HIS A 218 17.85 -13.14 4.74
CA HIS A 218 17.35 -13.48 3.41
C HIS A 218 16.60 -14.83 3.34
N GLU A 219 16.94 -15.79 4.20
CA GLU A 219 16.23 -17.07 4.28
C GLU A 219 14.86 -16.91 4.94
N GLY A 220 14.77 -16.15 6.03
CA GLY A 220 13.51 -15.83 6.71
C GLY A 220 12.57 -14.98 5.84
N HIS A 221 13.10 -14.12 4.98
CA HIS A 221 12.31 -13.29 4.06
C HIS A 221 11.41 -14.11 3.12
N GLN A 222 11.86 -15.30 2.70
CA GLN A 222 11.04 -16.21 1.88
C GLN A 222 9.79 -16.69 2.61
N GLN A 223 9.84 -16.83 3.95
CA GLN A 223 8.71 -17.27 4.75
C GLN A 223 7.64 -16.17 4.86
N ILE A 224 8.07 -14.92 5.04
CA ILE A 224 7.16 -13.78 5.25
C ILE A 224 6.67 -13.15 3.93
N PHE A 225 7.54 -12.97 2.93
CA PHE A 225 7.21 -12.25 1.70
C PHE A 225 6.80 -13.18 0.55
N GLY A 226 7.27 -14.43 0.57
CA GLY A 226 7.16 -15.35 -0.56
C GLY A 226 5.75 -15.50 -1.11
N SER A 227 4.75 -15.76 -0.26
CA SER A 227 3.37 -15.96 -0.71
C SER A 227 2.74 -14.71 -1.33
N LEU A 228 3.06 -13.52 -0.80
CA LEU A 228 2.59 -12.25 -1.33
C LEU A 228 3.23 -11.96 -2.68
N VAL A 229 4.55 -12.13 -2.78
CA VAL A 229 5.31 -11.88 -4.00
C VAL A 229 4.86 -12.81 -5.12
N GLU A 230 4.73 -14.11 -4.86
CA GLU A 230 4.21 -15.07 -5.85
C GLU A 230 2.78 -14.71 -6.29
N PHE A 231 1.95 -14.19 -5.38
CA PHE A 231 0.61 -13.72 -5.72
C PHE A 231 0.65 -12.52 -6.66
N LEU A 232 1.49 -11.50 -6.38
CA LEU A 232 1.65 -10.32 -7.22
C LEU A 232 2.23 -10.67 -8.60
N VAL A 233 3.25 -11.54 -8.64
CA VAL A 233 3.85 -12.06 -9.88
C VAL A 233 2.80 -12.78 -10.71
N ARG A 234 1.98 -13.65 -10.11
CA ARG A 234 0.90 -14.35 -10.82
C ARG A 234 -0.12 -13.38 -11.40
N LEU A 235 -0.50 -12.34 -10.65
CA LEU A 235 -1.39 -11.29 -11.16
C LEU A 235 -0.78 -10.56 -12.36
N SER A 236 0.52 -10.24 -12.29
CA SER A 236 1.26 -9.57 -13.36
C SER A 236 1.34 -10.43 -14.61
N ARG A 237 1.71 -11.70 -14.47
CA ARG A 237 1.71 -12.69 -15.55
C ARG A 237 0.35 -12.82 -16.21
N ALA A 238 -0.74 -12.89 -15.44
CA ALA A 238 -2.08 -12.98 -16.00
C ALA A 238 -2.42 -11.77 -16.89
N ARG A 239 -1.91 -10.58 -16.53
CA ARG A 239 -2.06 -9.36 -17.34
C ARG A 239 -1.15 -9.36 -18.58
N ALA A 240 0.09 -9.84 -18.46
CA ALA A 240 0.99 -9.99 -19.60
C ALA A 240 0.40 -10.91 -20.69
N HIS A 241 -0.32 -11.96 -20.29
CA HIS A 241 -0.99 -12.89 -21.22
C HIS A 241 -2.38 -12.44 -21.68
N GLY A 242 -3.04 -11.59 -20.90
CA GLY A 242 -4.35 -11.06 -21.24
C GLY A 242 -4.23 -9.91 -22.24
N HIS A 243 -4.79 -10.04 -23.43
CA HIS A 243 -4.94 -8.96 -24.44
C HIS A 243 -5.70 -7.70 -23.95
N GLN A 244 -5.97 -7.54 -22.65
CA GLN A 244 -6.68 -6.40 -22.07
C GLN A 244 -5.85 -5.12 -21.95
N LEU A 245 -4.52 -5.20 -22.10
CA LEU A 245 -3.66 -4.05 -22.34
C LEU A 245 -3.11 -4.13 -23.75
N LYS A 246 -3.96 -3.87 -24.76
CA LYS A 246 -3.47 -3.61 -26.12
C LYS A 246 -2.62 -2.34 -26.10
N GLU A 247 -1.35 -2.48 -26.47
CA GLU A 247 -0.51 -1.51 -27.22
C GLU A 247 -0.56 -0.02 -26.83
N VAL A 248 -0.92 0.32 -25.59
CA VAL A 248 -0.63 1.65 -25.05
C VAL A 248 0.65 1.50 -24.25
N PRO A 249 1.78 2.06 -24.72
CA PRO A 249 3.00 2.10 -23.93
C PRO A 249 2.64 2.65 -22.56
N SER A 250 3.11 2.03 -21.49
CA SER A 250 2.93 2.58 -20.15
C SER A 250 3.34 4.07 -20.17
N LEU A 251 2.72 4.92 -19.33
CA LEU A 251 3.12 6.33 -19.28
C LEU A 251 4.65 6.44 -19.15
N PHE A 252 5.24 5.56 -18.34
CA PHE A 252 6.68 5.40 -18.22
C PHE A 252 7.38 5.12 -19.55
N GLU A 253 6.96 4.12 -20.34
CA GLU A 253 7.52 3.88 -21.69
C GLU A 253 7.40 5.11 -22.60
N SER A 254 6.25 5.80 -22.55
CA SER A 254 6.04 7.02 -23.35
C SER A 254 6.87 8.21 -22.88
N MET A 255 7.28 8.21 -21.61
CA MET A 255 8.20 9.16 -21.02
C MET A 255 9.67 8.69 -21.12
N GLY A 256 9.96 7.63 -21.88
CA GLY A 256 11.32 7.16 -22.18
C GLY A 256 11.85 6.08 -21.24
N PHE A 257 11.04 5.55 -20.32
CA PHE A 257 11.40 4.41 -19.48
C PHE A 257 11.57 3.16 -20.34
N THR A 258 12.74 2.54 -20.24
CA THR A 258 12.99 1.25 -20.87
C THR A 258 13.21 0.20 -19.79
N SER A 259 12.60 -0.97 -19.96
CA SER A 259 12.90 -2.12 -19.09
C SER A 259 14.39 -2.45 -19.19
N PRO A 260 15.02 -2.91 -18.09
CA PRO A 260 16.38 -3.42 -18.11
C PRO A 260 16.58 -4.42 -19.25
N PRO A 261 17.72 -4.37 -19.96
CA PRO A 261 17.98 -5.27 -21.08
C PRO A 261 17.99 -6.73 -20.59
N GLY A 262 17.33 -7.61 -21.34
CA GLY A 262 17.32 -9.05 -21.06
C GLY A 262 16.08 -9.56 -20.32
N LEU A 263 15.15 -8.68 -19.92
CA LEU A 263 13.84 -9.10 -19.39
C LEU A 263 12.93 -9.62 -20.53
N ASP A 264 12.21 -10.71 -20.27
CA ASP A 264 11.14 -11.17 -21.16
C ASP A 264 9.86 -10.34 -20.96
N ASN A 265 8.82 -10.58 -21.76
CA ASN A 265 7.58 -9.81 -21.72
C ASN A 265 6.86 -9.85 -20.36
N GLU A 266 6.92 -11.01 -19.67
CA GLU A 266 6.32 -11.15 -18.34
C GLU A 266 7.10 -10.34 -17.30
N ALA A 267 8.42 -10.45 -17.32
CA ALA A 267 9.31 -9.73 -16.42
C ALA A 267 9.29 -8.21 -16.66
N SER A 268 9.20 -7.77 -17.91
CA SER A 268 9.00 -6.36 -18.27
C SER A 268 7.68 -5.81 -17.73
N THR A 269 6.58 -6.57 -17.85
CA THR A 269 5.28 -6.18 -17.29
C THR A 269 5.37 -6.06 -15.77
N LEU A 270 5.97 -7.06 -15.10
CA LEU A 270 6.17 -7.05 -13.65
C LEU A 270 7.01 -5.85 -13.20
N PHE A 271 8.09 -5.55 -13.92
CA PHE A 271 8.96 -4.41 -13.62
C PHE A 271 8.23 -3.07 -13.78
N ALA A 272 7.49 -2.86 -14.87
CA ALA A 272 6.70 -1.65 -15.07
C ALA A 272 5.64 -1.45 -13.96
N GLU A 273 4.96 -2.54 -13.56
CA GLU A 273 4.01 -2.51 -12.44
C GLU A 273 4.68 -2.22 -11.10
N LEU A 274 5.90 -2.72 -10.90
CA LEU A 274 6.66 -2.47 -9.68
C LEU A 274 7.08 -1.00 -9.58
N VAL A 275 7.55 -0.41 -10.67
CA VAL A 275 7.94 1.01 -10.72
C VAL A 275 6.74 1.91 -10.44
N GLN A 276 5.58 1.60 -11.04
CA GLN A 276 4.33 2.30 -10.74
C GLN A 276 3.92 2.14 -9.27
N LEU A 277 4.15 0.96 -8.68
CA LEU A 277 3.87 0.67 -7.27
C LEU A 277 4.79 1.46 -6.33
N LEU A 278 6.08 1.52 -6.63
CA LEU A 278 7.05 2.35 -5.89
C LEU A 278 6.68 3.83 -5.97
N PHE A 279 6.34 4.33 -7.16
CA PHE A 279 5.89 5.70 -7.34
C PHE A 279 4.64 5.99 -6.48
N ALA A 280 3.63 5.13 -6.56
CA ALA A 280 2.40 5.28 -5.77
C ALA A 280 2.69 5.23 -4.26
N TYR A 281 3.62 4.36 -3.84
CA TYR A 281 3.99 4.24 -2.43
C TYR A 281 4.65 5.50 -1.92
N TYR A 282 5.62 6.02 -2.68
CA TYR A 282 6.30 7.26 -2.35
C TYR A 282 5.31 8.43 -2.18
N GLN A 283 4.37 8.58 -3.11
CA GLN A 283 3.33 9.61 -3.00
C GLN A 283 2.42 9.41 -1.79
N LEU A 284 2.08 8.16 -1.48
CA LEU A 284 1.27 7.81 -0.32
C LEU A 284 2.01 8.13 0.98
N ASP A 285 3.28 7.78 1.10
CA ASP A 285 4.10 8.01 2.29
C ASP A 285 4.25 9.50 2.61
N ARG A 286 4.60 10.33 1.60
CA ARG A 286 4.62 11.80 1.75
C ARG A 286 3.29 12.37 2.20
N LEU A 287 2.21 11.95 1.53
CA LEU A 287 0.87 12.42 1.88
C LEU A 287 0.53 12.03 3.30
N TYR A 288 0.87 10.81 3.68
CA TYR A 288 0.60 10.27 4.98
C TYR A 288 1.34 11.03 6.09
N LEU A 289 2.62 11.35 5.88
CA LEU A 289 3.41 12.21 6.78
C LEU A 289 2.78 13.60 6.96
N LYS A 290 2.14 14.16 5.93
CA LYS A 290 1.37 15.43 6.02
C LYS A 290 0.06 15.28 6.81
N LEU A 291 -0.57 14.10 6.77
CA LEU A 291 -1.87 13.86 7.39
C LEU A 291 -1.75 13.42 8.85
N VAL A 292 -0.71 12.67 9.19
CA VAL A 292 -0.47 12.18 10.54
C VAL A 292 0.19 13.27 11.38
N THR A 293 -0.38 13.56 12.54
CA THR A 293 0.25 14.43 13.53
C THR A 293 0.28 13.75 14.87
N TYR A 294 1.39 13.80 15.58
CA TYR A 294 1.49 13.24 16.92
C TYR A 294 1.10 14.32 17.95
N GLN A 295 0.19 14.00 18.87
CA GLN A 295 -0.19 14.92 19.96
C GLN A 295 -0.01 14.23 21.31
N LYS A 296 0.56 14.97 22.27
CA LYS A 296 0.58 14.59 23.68
C LYS A 296 -0.84 14.68 24.28
N ARG A 297 -1.38 13.58 24.79
CA ARG A 297 -2.61 13.55 25.60
C ARG A 297 -2.35 12.72 26.85
N ASN A 298 -2.53 13.32 28.03
CA ASN A 298 -2.32 12.67 29.33
C ASN A 298 -0.91 12.06 29.56
N GLY A 299 0.13 12.59 28.91
CA GLY A 299 1.49 12.05 29.01
C GLY A 299 1.82 10.95 28.00
N GLU A 300 0.85 10.51 27.20
CA GLU A 300 1.04 9.58 26.10
C GLU A 300 1.06 10.35 24.77
N CYS A 301 2.01 10.04 23.90
CA CYS A 301 1.99 10.53 22.53
C CYS A 301 1.08 9.62 21.71
N ILE A 302 -0.05 10.19 21.31
CA ILE A 302 -1.06 9.47 20.54
C ILE A 302 -0.96 9.98 19.11
N ARG A 303 -0.99 9.05 18.17
CA ARG A 303 -1.18 9.38 16.77
C ARG A 303 -2.52 10.07 16.60
N SER A 304 -2.47 11.38 16.36
CA SER A 304 -3.63 12.25 16.45
C SER A 304 -4.06 12.81 15.10
N ARG A 305 -5.35 13.13 15.04
CA ARG A 305 -5.99 13.78 13.91
C ARG A 305 -5.28 15.10 13.58
N THR A 306 -4.93 15.31 12.32
CA THR A 306 -4.68 16.65 11.79
C THR A 306 -5.88 17.53 12.18
N ARG A 307 -5.66 18.58 12.97
CA ARG A 307 -6.72 19.53 13.39
C ARG A 307 -7.14 20.40 12.21
N LEU A 308 -7.81 19.81 11.23
CA LEU A 308 -8.50 20.57 10.20
C LEU A 308 -9.79 21.14 10.81
N ARG A 309 -9.86 22.48 10.83
CA ARG A 309 -10.84 23.34 11.51
C ARG A 309 -12.23 22.70 11.57
N GLU A 310 -12.64 22.30 12.77
CA GLU A 310 -13.99 21.89 13.13
C GLU A 310 -14.99 23.02 12.87
N LYS A 311 -15.50 23.15 11.65
CA LYS A 311 -16.71 23.95 11.40
C LYS A 311 -17.68 23.36 10.40
N VAL A 312 -17.46 22.15 9.89
CA VAL A 312 -18.31 21.62 8.83
C VAL A 312 -19.10 20.37 9.28
N ARG A 313 -20.42 20.56 9.43
CA ARG A 313 -21.43 19.55 9.81
C ARG A 313 -21.67 18.49 8.72
N TRP A 314 -20.64 17.93 8.10
CA TRP A 314 -20.80 16.85 7.13
C TRP A 314 -20.47 15.51 7.77
N GLN A 315 -21.28 14.48 7.49
CA GLN A 315 -20.89 13.10 7.76
C GLN A 315 -19.86 12.70 6.69
N PRO A 316 -18.56 12.60 7.03
CA PRO A 316 -17.54 12.19 6.07
C PRO A 316 -17.75 10.72 5.68
N LYS A 317 -17.39 10.37 4.44
CA LYS A 317 -17.26 8.95 4.09
C LYS A 317 -16.02 8.42 4.82
N LYS A 318 -16.15 7.27 5.47
CA LYS A 318 -15.05 6.64 6.20
C LYS A 318 -14.62 5.38 5.49
N MET A 319 -13.31 5.14 5.44
CA MET A 319 -12.75 3.91 4.89
C MET A 319 -11.53 3.50 5.69
N THR A 320 -11.45 2.21 6.02
CA THR A 320 -10.27 1.63 6.67
C THR A 320 -9.33 1.01 5.65
N VAL A 321 -8.05 1.32 5.77
CA VAL A 321 -6.97 0.70 4.98
C VAL A 321 -5.84 0.31 5.92
N ILE A 322 -4.98 -0.61 5.49
CA ILE A 322 -3.70 -0.89 6.16
C ILE A 322 -2.62 -0.56 5.15
N ILE A 323 -1.71 0.35 5.51
CA ILE A 323 -0.66 0.86 4.62
C ILE A 323 0.67 0.19 5.01
N PRO A 324 1.52 -0.20 4.04
CA PRO A 324 2.88 -0.67 4.33
C PRO A 324 3.68 0.39 5.11
N GLY A 325 4.56 -0.05 6.02
CA GLY A 325 5.27 0.84 6.96
C GLY A 325 4.47 1.16 8.22
N VAL A 326 3.13 1.13 8.15
CA VAL A 326 2.24 1.37 9.29
C VAL A 326 1.74 0.06 9.87
N PHE A 327 1.34 -0.87 9.01
CA PHE A 327 0.85 -2.21 9.36
C PHE A 327 -0.21 -2.22 10.49
N TYR A 328 -0.98 -1.14 10.59
CA TYR A 328 -2.09 -0.93 11.52
C TYR A 328 -3.31 -0.43 10.73
N PRO A 329 -4.55 -0.83 11.08
CA PRO A 329 -5.74 -0.34 10.40
C PRO A 329 -5.99 1.14 10.68
N ASP A 330 -5.96 1.95 9.64
CA ASP A 330 -6.22 3.39 9.71
C ASP A 330 -7.55 3.75 9.07
N GLU A 331 -8.35 4.56 9.76
CA GLU A 331 -9.62 5.08 9.26
C GLU A 331 -9.41 6.47 8.62
N PHE A 332 -9.52 6.52 7.31
CA PHE A 332 -9.57 7.75 6.53
C PHE A 332 -10.98 8.34 6.56
N SER A 333 -11.08 9.61 6.93
CA SER A 333 -12.28 10.42 6.81
C SER A 333 -12.16 11.31 5.57
N MET A 334 -12.96 11.00 4.54
CA MET A 334 -12.91 11.62 3.23
C MET A 334 -14.05 12.63 3.03
N PRO A 335 -13.81 13.74 2.31
CA PRO A 335 -14.87 14.65 1.89
C PRO A 335 -15.80 13.98 0.87
N ARG A 336 -17.02 14.52 0.72
CA ARG A 336 -17.95 14.05 -0.32
C ARG A 336 -17.50 14.43 -1.73
N ARG A 337 -16.80 15.55 -1.86
CA ARG A 337 -16.24 16.11 -3.09
C ARG A 337 -14.74 15.90 -3.09
N ILE A 338 -14.20 15.36 -4.17
CA ILE A 338 -12.79 14.98 -4.29
C ILE A 338 -11.89 16.22 -4.26
N GLU A 339 -12.39 17.34 -4.78
CA GLU A 339 -11.67 18.63 -4.86
C GLU A 339 -11.37 19.21 -3.47
N ASP A 340 -12.12 18.81 -2.45
CA ASP A 340 -11.91 19.23 -1.07
C ASP A 340 -10.87 18.36 -0.33
N ALA A 341 -10.33 17.30 -0.96
CA ALA A 341 -9.45 16.32 -0.32
C ALA A 341 -8.23 16.96 0.35
N GLY A 342 -7.52 17.87 -0.34
CA GLY A 342 -6.33 18.53 0.20
C GLY A 342 -6.58 19.38 1.46
N LYS A 343 -7.85 19.66 1.81
CA LYS A 343 -8.23 20.44 3.00
C LYS A 343 -9.01 19.65 4.03
N LEU A 344 -9.66 18.55 3.66
CA LEU A 344 -10.63 17.86 4.52
C LEU A 344 -10.30 16.39 4.75
N LEU A 345 -9.38 15.81 3.98
CA LEU A 345 -8.90 14.46 4.22
C LEU A 345 -8.17 14.41 5.56
N SER A 346 -8.51 13.40 6.37
CA SER A 346 -7.84 13.15 7.64
C SER A 346 -7.77 11.67 7.91
N VAL A 347 -6.75 11.26 8.66
CA VAL A 347 -6.52 9.87 9.06
C VAL A 347 -6.46 9.79 10.57
N ARG A 348 -6.86 8.62 11.10
CA ARG A 348 -6.68 8.25 12.50
C ARG A 348 -6.53 6.74 12.62
N PRO A 349 -5.85 6.22 13.65
CA PRO A 349 -5.91 4.80 13.99
C PRO A 349 -7.36 4.34 14.13
N ALA A 350 -7.68 3.19 13.56
CA ALA A 350 -8.98 2.55 13.76
C ALA A 350 -9.13 2.14 15.24
N ASP A 351 -10.34 2.30 15.77
CA ASP A 351 -10.62 1.91 17.15
C ASP A 351 -10.85 0.39 17.22
N LEU A 352 -9.90 -0.33 17.80
CA LEU A 352 -9.95 -1.78 18.00
C LEU A 352 -10.39 -2.18 19.43
N SER A 353 -10.80 -1.21 20.26
CA SER A 353 -10.71 -1.24 21.74
C SER A 353 -11.64 -2.18 22.54
N THR A 354 -12.47 -3.03 21.93
CA THR A 354 -13.41 -3.85 22.75
C THR A 354 -12.86 -5.22 23.17
N LYS A 355 -11.82 -5.75 22.53
CA LYS A 355 -11.24 -7.08 22.87
C LYS A 355 -9.71 -7.09 23.01
N THR A 356 -9.01 -6.19 22.35
CA THR A 356 -7.53 -6.07 22.41
C THR A 356 -7.03 -5.52 23.73
N ALA A 357 -7.81 -4.68 24.42
CA ALA A 357 -7.45 -4.08 25.70
C ALA A 357 -7.14 -5.10 26.83
N ALA A 358 -7.50 -6.37 26.65
CA ALA A 358 -7.24 -7.44 27.61
C ALA A 358 -5.94 -8.23 27.34
N LEU A 359 -5.24 -7.99 26.24
CA LEU A 359 -4.14 -8.83 25.75
C LEU A 359 -2.75 -8.25 26.07
N SER A 360 -2.52 -6.99 25.76
CA SER A 360 -1.29 -6.24 26.08
C SER A 360 -1.55 -4.76 25.84
N THR A 361 -0.84 -3.88 26.54
CA THR A 361 -0.82 -2.44 26.22
C THR A 361 -0.22 -2.15 24.86
N ASP A 362 0.59 -3.08 24.33
CA ASP A 362 1.42 -2.85 23.16
C ASP A 362 0.85 -3.52 21.90
N PHE A 363 -0.22 -4.30 22.02
CA PHE A 363 -0.83 -5.00 20.89
C PHE A 363 -2.26 -4.53 20.59
N PRO A 364 -2.57 -4.25 19.30
CA PRO A 364 -1.63 -4.05 18.19
C PRO A 364 -0.84 -2.76 18.34
N TYR A 365 0.41 -2.76 17.90
CA TYR A 365 1.30 -1.60 18.02
C TYR A 365 0.98 -0.59 16.93
N GLU A 366 0.55 0.62 17.32
CA GLU A 366 0.08 1.66 16.39
C GLU A 366 1.20 2.49 15.74
N ASN A 367 2.37 2.56 16.37
CA ASN A 367 3.48 3.46 15.99
C ASN A 367 4.62 2.71 15.28
N LEU A 368 4.27 1.71 14.45
CA LEU A 368 5.25 0.91 13.70
C LEU A 368 6.07 1.74 12.72
N ASP A 369 5.50 2.79 12.15
CA ASP A 369 6.19 3.73 11.28
C ASP A 369 7.42 4.35 11.97
N ILE A 370 7.23 4.89 13.18
CA ILE A 370 8.33 5.44 13.98
C ILE A 370 9.30 4.33 14.40
N LEU A 371 8.78 3.18 14.85
CA LEU A 371 9.62 2.08 15.31
C LEU A 371 10.56 1.58 14.22
N LEU A 372 10.05 1.35 13.00
CA LEU A 372 10.86 0.86 11.87
C LEU A 372 11.94 1.88 11.50
N GLN A 373 11.61 3.16 11.45
CA GLN A 373 12.58 4.23 11.17
C GLN A 373 13.66 4.32 12.25
N CYS A 374 13.29 4.26 13.52
CA CYS A 374 14.25 4.27 14.62
C CYS A 374 15.12 3.01 14.61
N LEU A 375 14.54 1.83 14.34
CA LEU A 375 15.25 0.56 14.35
C LEU A 375 16.27 0.50 13.20
N HIS A 376 15.89 0.95 12.00
CA HIS A 376 16.79 1.07 10.86
C HIS A 376 18.02 1.93 11.19
N ARG A 377 17.86 2.99 11.99
CA ARG A 377 18.97 3.86 12.39
C ARG A 377 19.81 3.35 13.56
N ALA A 378 19.28 2.45 14.38
CA ALA A 378 19.86 2.09 15.67
C ALA A 378 20.25 0.60 15.82
N SER A 379 19.74 -0.29 14.97
CA SER A 379 19.88 -1.75 15.15
C SER A 379 21.31 -2.29 14.97
N GLY A 380 22.22 -1.54 14.35
CA GLY A 380 23.58 -1.99 14.07
C GLY A 380 23.67 -3.12 13.02
N GLN A 381 22.55 -3.49 12.40
CA GLN A 381 22.54 -4.34 11.20
C GLN A 381 23.16 -3.59 10.01
N PRO A 382 23.60 -4.29 8.95
CA PRO A 382 23.99 -3.64 7.70
C PRO A 382 22.77 -2.94 7.09
N ASN A 383 22.54 -1.72 7.56
CA ASN A 383 21.50 -0.80 7.09
C ASN A 383 22.11 0.24 6.15
N LYS A 384 23.26 -0.14 5.59
CA LYS A 384 24.04 0.60 4.64
C LYS A 384 24.65 -0.37 3.64
N TYR A 385 24.77 0.06 2.38
CA TYR A 385 25.53 -0.65 1.36
C TYR A 385 27.05 -0.43 1.56
N ASP A 386 27.45 0.76 2.03
CA ASP A 386 28.81 1.08 2.48
C ASP A 386 28.79 2.20 3.55
N ASP A 387 29.94 2.79 3.93
CA ASP A 387 29.97 3.85 4.95
C ASP A 387 29.10 5.09 4.61
N PHE A 388 28.86 5.34 3.32
CA PHE A 388 28.22 6.53 2.76
C PHE A 388 26.77 6.28 2.31
N PHE A 389 26.43 5.08 1.85
CA PHE A 389 25.14 4.74 1.25
C PHE A 389 24.25 3.97 2.21
N SER A 390 23.08 4.51 2.54
CA SER A 390 22.10 3.80 3.39
C SER A 390 21.31 2.75 2.60
N THR A 391 20.86 1.67 3.25
CA THR A 391 19.85 0.79 2.64
C THR A 391 18.46 1.41 2.76
N HIS A 392 17.52 0.88 1.98
CA HIS A 392 16.11 1.26 2.03
C HIS A 392 15.47 1.04 3.42
N GLU A 393 14.37 1.74 3.69
CA GLU A 393 13.62 1.54 4.93
C GLU A 393 13.01 0.12 4.99
N PRO A 394 12.85 -0.46 6.20
CA PRO A 394 12.44 -1.86 6.41
C PRO A 394 11.18 -2.33 5.67
N HIS A 395 10.26 -1.42 5.41
CA HIS A 395 8.99 -1.73 4.76
C HIS A 395 9.11 -1.85 3.23
N TYR A 396 10.25 -1.50 2.63
CA TYR A 396 10.58 -1.75 1.23
C TYR A 396 11.24 -3.12 1.00
N GLU A 397 11.57 -3.88 2.05
CA GLU A 397 12.30 -5.15 1.93
C GLU A 397 11.55 -6.17 1.06
N PHE A 398 10.21 -6.20 1.09
CA PHE A 398 9.45 -7.09 0.22
C PHE A 398 9.63 -6.78 -1.28
N ILE A 399 9.91 -5.51 -1.63
CA ILE A 399 10.19 -5.07 -3.00
C ILE A 399 11.59 -5.53 -3.41
N GLN A 400 12.58 -5.33 -2.55
CA GLN A 400 13.92 -5.85 -2.75
C GLN A 400 13.89 -7.37 -2.97
N PHE A 401 13.17 -8.10 -2.12
CA PHE A 401 12.97 -9.54 -2.24
C PHE A 401 12.31 -9.92 -3.57
N LEU A 402 11.27 -9.21 -4.01
CA LEU A 402 10.62 -9.45 -5.31
C LEU A 402 11.60 -9.25 -6.48
N CYS A 403 12.35 -8.14 -6.47
CA CYS A 403 13.34 -7.83 -7.50
C CYS A 403 14.40 -8.93 -7.61
N GLN A 404 14.97 -9.34 -6.49
CA GLN A 404 16.03 -10.36 -6.47
C GLN A 404 15.48 -11.71 -6.96
N ARG A 405 14.31 -12.10 -6.47
CA ARG A 405 13.71 -13.42 -6.73
C ARG A 405 13.23 -13.59 -8.17
N HIS A 406 12.64 -12.55 -8.76
CA HIS A 406 11.90 -12.66 -10.02
C HIS A 406 12.43 -11.82 -11.17
N LEU A 407 13.23 -10.80 -10.89
CA LEU A 407 13.78 -9.91 -11.92
C LEU A 407 15.32 -10.01 -12.03
N GLY A 408 16.00 -10.64 -11.07
CA GLY A 408 17.47 -10.64 -11.01
C GLY A 408 18.04 -9.25 -10.74
N LEU A 409 17.24 -8.39 -10.11
CA LEU A 409 17.57 -7.00 -9.81
C LEU A 409 17.71 -6.79 -8.30
N ARG A 410 18.42 -5.75 -7.90
CA ARG A 410 18.44 -5.21 -6.53
C ARG A 410 18.38 -3.69 -6.60
N PHE A 411 18.00 -3.03 -5.51
CA PHE A 411 18.22 -1.59 -5.40
C PHE A 411 19.71 -1.25 -5.58
N SER A 412 19.97 -0.18 -6.34
CA SER A 412 21.27 0.43 -6.51
C SER A 412 21.71 1.07 -5.19
N GLU A 413 23.02 1.10 -4.95
CA GLU A 413 23.61 1.66 -3.73
C GLU A 413 23.41 3.17 -3.68
N GLU A 414 23.48 3.81 -4.86
CA GLU A 414 23.19 5.23 -5.05
C GLU A 414 21.70 5.54 -5.00
N ALA A 415 20.83 4.52 -4.98
CA ALA A 415 19.40 4.75 -4.95
C ALA A 415 19.03 5.59 -3.73
N PHE A 416 19.59 5.29 -2.54
CA PHE A 416 19.21 5.94 -1.28
C PHE A 416 20.32 6.82 -0.68
N ASP A 417 21.22 7.36 -1.50
CA ASP A 417 22.30 8.23 -1.03
C ASP A 417 21.75 9.55 -0.46
N PRO A 418 21.91 9.84 0.84
CA PRO A 418 21.44 11.11 1.42
C PRO A 418 22.36 12.30 1.12
N MET A 419 23.56 12.08 0.57
CA MET A 419 24.60 13.09 0.34
C MET A 419 24.65 13.63 -1.09
N LYS A 420 24.18 12.86 -2.08
CA LYS A 420 23.89 13.42 -3.40
C LYS A 420 22.56 14.17 -3.30
N GLU A 421 22.58 15.49 -3.55
CA GLU A 421 21.34 16.25 -3.85
C GLU A 421 20.58 15.61 -5.04
N GLU A 422 21.30 14.85 -5.88
CA GLU A 422 20.84 14.10 -7.06
C GLU A 422 20.81 12.56 -6.89
N SER A 423 20.75 11.98 -5.68
CA SER A 423 20.53 10.54 -5.55
C SER A 423 19.19 10.15 -6.18
N HIS A 424 19.03 8.92 -6.68
CA HIS A 424 17.76 8.58 -7.36
C HIS A 424 16.55 8.72 -6.42
N TYR A 425 16.74 8.47 -5.13
CA TYR A 425 15.76 8.70 -4.08
C TYR A 425 15.66 10.17 -3.64
N SER A 426 16.74 10.98 -3.66
CA SER A 426 16.67 12.42 -3.37
C SER A 426 16.13 13.24 -4.55
N LEU A 427 16.32 12.81 -5.79
CA LEU A 427 15.61 13.29 -6.98
C LEU A 427 14.13 12.94 -6.87
N TRP A 428 13.80 11.81 -6.24
CA TRP A 428 12.42 11.47 -5.87
C TRP A 428 11.93 12.26 -4.62
N GLU A 429 12.80 12.61 -3.66
CA GLU A 429 12.48 13.26 -2.38
C GLU A 429 12.52 14.79 -2.35
N GLY A 430 13.33 15.41 -3.20
CA GLY A 430 13.68 16.82 -3.18
C GLY A 430 12.52 17.77 -3.48
N GLU A 431 12.77 19.06 -3.22
CA GLU A 431 11.81 20.13 -3.49
C GLU A 431 11.31 20.06 -4.93
N CYS A 432 10.00 19.79 -5.05
CA CYS A 432 9.11 20.03 -6.18
C CYS A 432 9.86 20.13 -7.51
N ASN A 433 9.92 19.03 -8.30
CA ASN A 433 10.11 19.03 -9.76
C ASN A 433 10.47 17.66 -10.41
N VAL A 434 10.17 16.51 -9.78
CA VAL A 434 10.49 15.15 -10.31
C VAL A 434 9.81 14.82 -11.65
N PHE A 435 8.94 15.69 -12.15
CA PHE A 435 8.36 15.60 -13.49
C PHE A 435 8.49 16.90 -14.30
N ASP A 436 9.39 17.79 -13.91
CA ASP A 436 9.72 18.99 -14.71
C ASP A 436 10.70 18.64 -15.85
N GLN A 437 11.42 17.50 -15.78
CA GLN A 437 12.30 17.01 -16.85
C GLN A 437 12.08 15.52 -17.13
N THR A 438 10.97 15.24 -17.81
CA THR A 438 10.37 13.91 -18.09
C THR A 438 11.28 12.78 -18.59
N THR A 439 12.52 13.02 -19.02
CA THR A 439 13.42 11.95 -19.52
C THR A 439 14.57 11.60 -18.57
N GLN A 440 15.10 12.54 -17.79
CA GLN A 440 16.23 12.28 -16.88
C GLN A 440 15.77 11.63 -15.57
N ASP A 441 14.62 12.05 -15.03
CA ASP A 441 14.08 11.58 -13.74
C ASP A 441 13.54 10.14 -13.80
N ILE A 442 13.16 9.71 -15.00
CA ILE A 442 12.67 8.36 -15.29
C ILE A 442 13.83 7.40 -15.56
N GLN A 443 14.91 7.92 -16.12
CA GLN A 443 16.17 7.19 -16.18
C GLN A 443 16.70 6.94 -14.76
N ALA A 444 16.61 7.93 -13.87
CA ALA A 444 16.93 7.75 -12.44
C ALA A 444 16.11 6.63 -11.77
N ALA A 445 14.82 6.49 -12.08
CA ALA A 445 14.01 5.38 -11.55
C ALA A 445 14.42 4.00 -12.09
N ALA A 446 14.94 3.92 -13.31
CA ALA A 446 15.54 2.69 -13.85
C ALA A 446 16.92 2.41 -13.22
N GLU A 447 17.70 3.47 -12.98
CA GLU A 447 19.00 3.44 -12.32
C GLU A 447 18.91 3.18 -10.80
N MET A 448 17.70 3.28 -10.21
CA MET A 448 17.41 2.76 -8.87
C MET A 448 17.66 1.25 -8.76
N PHE A 449 17.72 0.51 -9.88
CA PHE A 449 17.96 -0.91 -9.87
C PHE A 449 19.27 -1.28 -10.59
N THR A 450 20.01 -2.21 -10.01
CA THR A 450 21.20 -2.81 -10.61
C THR A 450 21.09 -4.33 -10.62
N SER A 451 21.94 -5.00 -11.40
CA SER A 451 21.98 -6.47 -11.46
C SER A 451 22.38 -7.06 -10.11
N ALA A 452 21.67 -8.11 -9.70
CA ALA A 452 21.98 -8.87 -8.49
C ALA A 452 23.31 -9.66 -8.60
N ASP A 453 23.83 -9.88 -9.80
CA ASP A 453 25.07 -10.65 -10.05
C ASP A 453 26.34 -9.80 -9.98
N THR A 454 26.24 -8.50 -9.69
CA THR A 454 27.41 -7.66 -9.41
C THR A 454 28.03 -8.09 -8.08
N GLU A 455 29.28 -8.61 -8.11
CA GLU A 455 30.00 -9.10 -6.93
C GLU A 455 29.96 -8.08 -5.79
N TYR A 456 29.26 -8.44 -4.71
CA TYR A 456 29.24 -7.73 -3.44
C TYR A 456 30.27 -8.40 -2.53
N GLU A 457 31.37 -7.73 -2.22
CA GLU A 457 32.11 -7.99 -0.98
C GLU A 457 31.49 -7.06 0.07
N PRO A 458 30.70 -7.57 1.03
CA PRO A 458 30.29 -6.76 2.16
C PRO A 458 31.55 -6.25 2.83
N TYR A 459 31.67 -4.93 2.98
CA TYR A 459 32.77 -4.31 3.70
C TYR A 459 32.64 -4.68 5.19
N PHE A 460 33.19 -5.83 5.57
CA PHE A 460 33.32 -6.30 6.95
C PHE A 460 34.64 -5.81 7.53
N GLU A 461 34.88 -4.50 7.56
CA GLU A 461 36.00 -3.96 8.35
C GLU A 461 35.47 -3.31 9.63
N GLU A 462 35.82 -3.96 10.75
CA GLU A 462 35.90 -3.41 12.11
C GLU A 462 34.59 -3.06 12.85
N MET A 463 33.74 -4.07 13.13
CA MET A 463 32.77 -4.00 14.25
C MET A 463 33.12 -4.89 15.46
N GLU A 464 34.33 -5.46 15.52
CA GLU A 464 34.80 -6.18 16.72
C GLU A 464 35.18 -5.24 17.90
N CYS A 465 35.06 -3.91 17.76
CA CYS A 465 35.50 -2.96 18.80
C CYS A 465 34.38 -2.18 19.52
N MET A 466 33.09 -2.42 19.23
CA MET A 466 31.99 -1.74 19.93
C MET A 466 30.77 -2.64 20.20
N ILE A 467 31.00 -3.82 20.80
CA ILE A 467 29.98 -4.61 21.51
C ILE A 467 30.44 -4.79 22.97
#